data_AF-A0A914GNF3-F1
#
_entry.id   AF-A0A914GNF3-F1
#
_cell.length_a   1.000
_cell.length_b   1.000
_cell.length_c   1.000
_cell.angle_alpha   90.00
_cell.angle_beta   90.00
_cell.angle_gamma   90.00
#
_symmetry.space_group_name_H-M   'P 1'
#
loop_
_entity.id
_entity.type
_entity.pdbx_description
1 polymer ?
#
loop_
_entity_poly.entity_id
_entity_poly.type
_entity_poly.pdbx_seq_one_letter_code
_entity_poly.pdbx_strand_id
1 'polypeptide(L)'
;MSQNSSGMKSHIVENNLTDEMAMFITEVVTDAYAKHKSLQNNSHFGEDPDLTYIFDTKAITDDIAQKVSIKYHNIEWHCLAGPETKYTKMPRPTYFIKYDIDRTTITDAASGKKDFCRIIIWGQS
;
A
#
# COMPACT_ATOMS: atom_id res chain seq x y z
N MET A 1 -4.60 28.11 15.73
CA MET A 1 -3.96 26.78 15.65
C MET A 1 -4.73 26.00 14.61
N SER A 2 -4.19 25.78 13.41
CA SER A 2 -4.88 25.06 12.34
C SER A 2 -4.50 23.59 12.37
N GLN A 3 -5.49 22.72 12.59
CA GLN A 3 -5.38 21.27 12.49
C GLN A 3 -5.06 20.89 11.04
N ASN A 4 -3.79 20.59 10.74
CA ASN A 4 -3.45 19.80 9.56
C ASN A 4 -3.71 18.33 9.90
N SER A 5 -4.91 17.84 9.58
CA SER A 5 -5.16 16.40 9.56
C SER A 5 -4.52 15.84 8.28
N SER A 6 -3.22 15.51 8.37
CA SER A 6 -2.48 14.76 7.34
C SER A 6 -2.76 13.25 7.41
N GLY A 7 -3.96 12.85 7.83
CA GLY A 7 -4.38 11.45 7.83
C GLY A 7 -4.55 10.95 6.40
N MET A 8 -3.90 9.82 6.06
CA MET A 8 -4.12 9.11 4.81
C MET A 8 -5.62 8.88 4.61
N LYS A 9 -6.18 9.29 3.46
CA LYS A 9 -7.55 8.89 3.09
C LYS A 9 -7.45 7.51 2.45
N SER A 10 -7.41 6.48 3.29
CA SER A 10 -7.46 5.09 2.86
C SER A 10 -8.90 4.59 2.81
N HIS A 11 -9.23 3.83 1.78
CA HIS A 11 -10.50 3.10 1.70
C HIS A 11 -10.21 1.62 1.52
N ILE A 12 -10.71 0.77 2.42
CA ILE A 12 -10.63 -0.69 2.27
C ILE A 12 -11.54 -1.10 1.12
N VAL A 13 -10.96 -1.64 0.05
CA VAL A 13 -11.68 -2.12 -1.14
C VAL A 13 -12.20 -3.54 -0.93
N GLU A 14 -11.38 -4.36 -0.28
CA GLU A 14 -11.65 -5.77 -0.03
C GLU A 14 -10.87 -6.20 1.21
N ASN A 15 -11.49 -7.02 2.06
CA ASN A 15 -10.91 -7.53 3.29
C ASN A 15 -11.52 -8.90 3.62
N ASN A 16 -10.69 -9.89 3.91
CA ASN A 16 -11.12 -11.19 4.47
C ASN A 16 -10.48 -11.49 5.84
N LEU A 17 -9.77 -10.52 6.41
CA LEU A 17 -9.13 -10.62 7.72
C LEU A 17 -10.17 -10.43 8.84
N THR A 18 -9.80 -10.87 10.04
CA THR A 18 -10.54 -10.50 11.26
C THR A 18 -10.46 -8.99 11.49
N ASP A 19 -11.45 -8.42 12.19
CA ASP A 19 -11.48 -6.98 12.48
C ASP A 19 -10.20 -6.52 13.20
N GLU A 20 -9.69 -7.33 14.15
CA GLU A 20 -8.46 -7.03 14.87
C GLU A 20 -7.23 -6.96 13.93
N MET A 21 -7.11 -7.93 13.02
CA MET A 21 -6.04 -7.95 12.03
C MET A 21 -6.18 -6.77 11.07
N ALA A 22 -7.38 -6.52 10.54
CA ALA A 22 -7.64 -5.44 9.61
C ALA A 22 -7.33 -4.07 10.24
N MET A 23 -7.74 -3.85 11.50
CA MET A 23 -7.45 -2.62 12.24
C MET A 23 -5.95 -2.40 12.41
N PHE A 24 -5.22 -3.42 12.88
CA PHE A 24 -3.77 -3.31 13.07
C PHE A 24 -3.04 -3.06 11.75
N ILE A 25 -3.40 -3.80 10.69
CA ILE A 25 -2.78 -3.60 9.37
C ILE A 25 -3.11 -2.21 8.83
N THR A 26 -4.33 -1.71 9.04
CA THR A 26 -4.73 -0.35 8.64
C THR A 26 -3.87 0.70 9.34
N GLU A 27 -3.59 0.53 10.64
CA GLU A 27 -2.72 1.40 11.42
C GLU A 27 -1.28 1.39 10.86
N VAL A 28 -0.71 0.19 10.64
CA VAL A 28 0.63 0.01 10.06
C VAL A 28 0.75 0.70 8.69
N VAL A 29 -0.26 0.52 7.82
CA VAL A 29 -0.31 1.15 6.49
C VAL A 29 -0.35 2.67 6.60
N THR A 30 -1.19 3.19 7.48
CA THR A 30 -1.35 4.63 7.69
C THR A 30 -0.05 5.26 8.18
N ASP A 31 0.61 4.62 9.14
CA ASP A 31 1.89 5.07 9.71
C ASP A 31 3.03 5.02 8.69
N ALA A 32 3.16 3.91 7.96
CA ALA A 32 4.17 3.76 6.91
C ALA A 32 3.95 4.81 5.81
N TYR A 33 2.71 5.02 5.39
CA TYR A 33 2.40 6.03 4.39
C TYR A 33 2.73 7.46 4.88
N ALA A 34 2.33 7.81 6.10
CA ALA A 34 2.64 9.13 6.67
C ALA A 34 4.16 9.37 6.81
N LYS A 35 4.90 8.36 7.30
CA LYS A 35 6.37 8.39 7.43
C LYS A 35 7.03 8.66 6.08
N HIS A 36 6.70 7.88 5.05
CA HIS A 36 7.40 7.95 3.75
C HIS A 36 6.93 9.12 2.87
N LYS A 37 5.68 9.58 3.02
CA LYS A 37 5.20 10.83 2.41
C LYS A 37 5.94 12.06 2.94
N SER A 38 6.28 12.08 4.24
CA SER A 38 7.05 13.17 4.84
C SER A 38 8.50 13.24 4.33
N LEU A 39 9.11 12.09 3.99
CA LEU A 39 10.48 11.99 3.51
C LEU A 39 10.66 12.51 2.07
N GLN A 40 9.60 12.46 1.26
CA GLN A 40 9.62 12.90 -0.15
C GLN A 40 9.59 14.41 -0.36
N ASN A 41 9.19 15.19 0.65
CA ASN A 41 9.37 16.65 0.58
C ASN A 41 10.86 17.07 0.52
N ASN A 42 11.81 16.12 0.61
CA ASN A 42 13.25 16.38 0.61
C ASN A 42 14.06 15.53 -0.40
N SER A 43 13.44 14.71 -1.25
CA SER A 43 14.19 13.80 -2.14
C SER A 43 13.70 13.87 -3.59
N HIS A 44 14.64 13.97 -4.51
CA HIS A 44 14.43 14.00 -5.97
C HIS A 44 13.80 12.67 -6.43
N PHE A 45 12.71 12.76 -7.19
CA PHE A 45 11.85 11.65 -7.61
C PHE A 45 12.34 10.99 -8.90
N GLY A 46 12.27 9.65 -8.97
CA GLY A 46 12.09 8.91 -10.22
C GLY A 46 13.31 8.15 -10.75
N GLU A 47 13.35 6.83 -10.51
CA GLU A 47 14.21 5.89 -11.26
C GLU A 47 13.45 4.61 -11.69
N ASP A 48 12.14 4.73 -11.97
CA ASP A 48 11.42 3.76 -12.80
C ASP A 48 10.77 4.51 -13.98
N PRO A 49 11.31 4.37 -15.22
CA PRO A 49 10.84 5.13 -16.37
C PRO A 49 9.44 4.73 -16.84
N ASP A 50 8.93 3.57 -16.43
CA ASP A 50 7.62 3.06 -16.87
C ASP A 50 6.49 3.41 -15.89
N LEU A 51 6.82 3.89 -14.69
CA LEU A 51 5.86 4.22 -13.65
C LEU A 51 6.32 5.48 -12.92
N THR A 52 5.76 6.63 -13.30
CA THR A 52 5.88 7.87 -12.52
C THR A 52 5.08 7.70 -11.23
N TYR A 53 5.62 6.95 -10.28
CA TYR A 53 5.04 6.80 -8.95
C TYR A 53 5.06 8.15 -8.25
N ILE A 54 4.11 8.34 -7.33
CA ILE A 54 4.01 9.51 -6.47
C ILE A 54 4.60 9.18 -5.09
N PHE A 55 5.22 7.99 -4.93
CA PHE A 55 6.01 7.59 -3.77
C PHE A 55 6.95 6.41 -4.03
N ASP A 56 8.04 6.29 -3.26
CA ASP A 56 8.85 5.05 -3.14
C ASP A 56 7.99 3.94 -2.54
N THR A 57 7.29 3.24 -3.42
CA THR A 57 6.37 2.14 -3.09
C THR A 57 7.10 1.01 -2.40
N LYS A 58 8.39 0.77 -2.72
CA LYS A 58 9.15 -0.37 -2.20
C LYS A 58 9.45 -0.19 -0.72
N ALA A 59 9.95 0.98 -0.32
CA ALA A 59 10.27 1.24 1.08
C ALA A 59 9.02 1.17 1.99
N ILE A 60 7.87 1.65 1.49
CA ILE A 60 6.58 1.56 2.20
C ILE A 60 6.13 0.11 2.33
N THR A 61 6.15 -0.65 1.23
CA THR A 61 5.70 -2.05 1.25
C THR A 61 6.58 -2.92 2.13
N ASP A 62 7.90 -2.68 2.14
CA ASP A 62 8.84 -3.41 2.99
C ASP A 62 8.60 -3.09 4.48
N ASP A 63 8.40 -1.81 4.86
CA ASP A 63 8.09 -1.40 6.24
C ASP A 63 6.77 -2.03 6.73
N ILE A 64 5.75 -2.06 5.88
CA ILE A 64 4.46 -2.69 6.18
C ILE A 64 4.64 -4.19 6.40
N ALA A 65 5.21 -4.89 5.42
CA ALA A 65 5.41 -6.34 5.49
C ALA A 65 6.22 -6.74 6.72
N GLN A 66 7.28 -5.99 7.05
CA GLN A 66 8.09 -6.22 8.23
C GLN A 66 7.27 -6.08 9.52
N LYS A 67 6.54 -4.98 9.70
CA LYS A 67 5.73 -4.73 10.91
C LYS A 67 4.60 -5.75 11.08
N VAL A 68 3.95 -6.12 9.98
CA VAL A 68 2.90 -7.16 9.99
C VAL A 68 3.49 -8.51 10.35
N SER A 69 4.63 -8.87 9.76
CA SER A 69 5.33 -10.12 10.06
C SER A 69 5.83 -10.22 11.50
N ILE A 70 6.19 -9.10 12.14
CA ILE A 70 6.58 -9.10 13.57
C ILE A 70 5.39 -9.50 14.45
N LYS A 71 4.19 -8.96 14.19
CA LYS A 71 3.00 -9.27 15.00
C LYS A 71 2.42 -10.66 14.67
N TYR A 72 2.36 -11.00 13.39
CA TYR A 72 1.75 -12.22 12.87
C TYR A 72 2.81 -13.14 12.24
N HIS A 73 3.89 -13.39 12.99
CA HIS A 73 5.08 -14.18 12.62
C HIS A 73 4.82 -15.62 12.17
N ASN A 74 3.63 -16.16 12.39
CA ASN A 74 3.22 -17.49 11.97
C ASN A 74 2.61 -17.52 10.55
N ILE A 75 2.56 -16.38 9.87
CA ILE A 75 2.03 -16.22 8.52
C ILE A 75 3.10 -15.49 7.70
N GLU A 76 3.37 -15.96 6.49
CA GLU A 76 4.24 -15.23 5.57
C GLU A 76 3.45 -14.07 4.96
N TRP A 77 3.86 -12.83 5.27
CA TRP A 77 3.17 -11.64 4.78
C TRP A 77 3.91 -10.99 3.63
N HIS A 78 3.13 -10.57 2.65
CA HIS A 78 3.59 -9.83 1.50
C HIS A 78 2.80 -8.52 1.38
N CYS A 79 3.48 -7.50 0.86
CA CYS A 79 2.87 -6.20 0.60
C CYS A 79 3.32 -5.72 -0.77
N LEU A 80 2.39 -5.16 -1.54
CA LEU A 80 2.67 -4.53 -2.82
C LEU A 80 1.87 -3.25 -2.96
N ALA A 81 2.45 -2.26 -3.64
CA ALA A 81 1.80 -1.00 -3.96
C ALA A 81 1.89 -0.71 -5.46
N GLY A 82 0.80 -0.33 -6.11
CA GLY A 82 0.74 -0.20 -7.57
C GLY A 82 -0.68 -0.22 -8.17
N PRO A 83 -0.78 -0.25 -9.51
CA PRO A 83 -2.07 -0.30 -10.24
C PRO A 83 -2.69 -1.70 -10.23
N GLU A 84 -4.02 -1.79 -10.17
CA GLU A 84 -4.81 -3.03 -10.06
C GLU A 84 -4.51 -4.05 -11.16
N THR A 85 -4.13 -3.58 -12.34
CA THR A 85 -3.76 -4.43 -13.48
C THR A 85 -2.63 -5.42 -13.17
N LYS A 86 -1.69 -5.07 -12.27
CA LYS A 86 -0.59 -5.97 -11.87
C LYS A 86 -1.03 -7.14 -10.97
N TYR A 87 -2.23 -7.10 -10.41
CA TYR A 87 -2.67 -8.04 -9.37
C TYR A 87 -3.61 -9.13 -9.85
N THR A 88 -4.18 -8.99 -11.06
CA THR A 88 -5.16 -9.95 -11.63
C THR A 88 -4.63 -11.37 -11.81
N LYS A 89 -3.33 -11.61 -11.67
CA LYS A 89 -2.68 -12.92 -11.82
C LYS A 89 -2.28 -13.60 -10.50
N MET A 90 -2.53 -12.99 -9.35
CA MET A 90 -2.13 -13.59 -8.07
C MET A 90 -3.15 -14.63 -7.60
N PRO A 91 -2.71 -15.80 -7.10
CA PRO A 91 -3.61 -16.77 -6.46
C PRO A 91 -4.30 -16.10 -5.26
N ARG A 92 -5.59 -16.41 -5.04
CA ARG A 92 -6.36 -15.85 -3.92
C ARG A 92 -5.73 -16.30 -2.59
N PRO A 93 -5.13 -15.39 -1.81
CA PRO A 93 -4.43 -15.76 -0.59
C PRO A 93 -5.42 -15.95 0.57
N THR A 94 -5.01 -16.73 1.58
CA THR A 94 -5.82 -17.04 2.76
C THR A 94 -6.15 -15.78 3.56
N TYR A 95 -5.18 -14.88 3.70
CA TYR A 95 -5.31 -13.59 4.37
C TYR A 95 -5.12 -12.48 3.34
N PHE A 96 -6.02 -11.50 3.28
CA PHE A 96 -6.08 -10.51 2.21
C PHE A 96 -6.77 -9.22 2.65
N ILE A 97 -6.11 -8.09 2.39
CA ILE A 97 -6.71 -6.77 2.52
C ILE A 97 -6.16 -5.82 1.43
N LYS A 98 -7.04 -5.00 0.86
CA LYS A 98 -6.76 -4.09 -0.25
C LYS A 98 -7.22 -2.69 0.10
N TYR A 99 -6.38 -1.69 -0.18
CA TYR A 99 -6.64 -0.28 0.08
C TYR A 99 -6.52 0.55 -1.18
N ASP A 100 -7.46 1.46 -1.41
CA ASP A 100 -7.27 2.62 -2.29
C ASP A 100 -6.62 3.75 -1.48
N ILE A 101 -5.55 4.35 -1.99
CA ILE A 101 -4.75 5.36 -1.27
C ILE A 101 -4.85 6.71 -1.96
N ASP A 102 -5.27 7.73 -1.21
CA ASP A 102 -5.35 9.13 -1.64
C ASP A 102 -6.15 9.34 -2.96
N ARG A 103 -6.85 8.29 -3.43
CA ARG A 103 -7.50 8.17 -4.76
C ARG A 103 -6.63 8.68 -5.90
N THR A 104 -5.32 8.56 -5.75
CA THR A 104 -4.38 9.09 -6.72
C THR A 104 -4.38 8.23 -7.95
N THR A 105 -4.70 8.84 -9.10
CA THR A 105 -4.79 8.14 -10.38
C THR A 105 -3.38 7.94 -10.94
N ILE A 106 -2.96 6.69 -11.10
CA ILE A 106 -1.77 6.29 -11.85
C ILE A 106 -2.18 6.07 -13.30
N THR A 107 -1.35 6.52 -14.24
CA THR A 107 -1.52 6.16 -15.65
C THR A 107 -0.46 5.11 -15.97
N ASP A 108 -0.89 3.93 -16.40
CA ASP A 108 0.02 2.90 -16.90
C ASP A 108 0.68 3.39 -18.19
N ALA A 109 2.01 3.50 -18.21
CA ALA A 109 2.75 4.01 -19.37
C ALA A 109 2.63 3.10 -20.60
N ALA A 110 2.45 1.78 -20.40
CA ALA A 110 2.35 0.82 -21.49
C ALA A 110 0.93 0.77 -22.08
N SER A 111 -0.11 0.96 -21.28
CA SER A 111 -1.51 0.83 -21.72
C SER A 111 -2.29 2.14 -21.83
N GLY A 112 -1.76 3.24 -21.29
CA GLY A 112 -2.43 4.54 -21.21
C GLY A 112 -3.68 4.54 -20.31
N LYS A 113 -3.98 3.42 -19.64
CA LYS A 113 -5.14 3.30 -18.77
C LYS A 113 -4.88 4.00 -17.44
N LYS A 114 -5.87 4.79 -17.02
CA LYS A 114 -5.95 5.38 -15.68
C LYS A 114 -6.42 4.33 -14.69
N ASP A 115 -5.70 4.19 -13.60
CA ASP A 115 -6.00 3.27 -12.51
C ASP A 115 -5.72 3.94 -11.16
N PHE A 116 -6.23 3.39 -10.06
CA PHE A 116 -5.94 3.90 -8.73
C PHE A 116 -4.70 3.21 -8.16
N CYS A 117 -3.86 3.99 -7.47
CA CYS A 117 -2.81 3.42 -6.64
C CYS A 117 -3.42 2.66 -5.47
N ARG A 118 -3.00 1.40 -5.31
CA ARG A 118 -3.51 0.52 -4.28
C ARG A 118 -2.38 -0.11 -3.50
N ILE A 119 -2.58 -0.28 -2.18
CA ILE A 119 -1.78 -1.21 -1.37
C ILE A 119 -2.57 -2.49 -1.21
N ILE A 120 -1.91 -3.60 -1.52
CA ILE A 120 -2.44 -4.94 -1.33
C ILE A 120 -1.50 -5.66 -0.37
N ILE A 121 -2.10 -6.21 0.70
CA ILE A 121 -1.40 -6.96 1.73
C ILE A 121 -2.05 -8.31 1.80
N TRP A 122 -1.23 -9.36 1.77
CA TRP A 122 -1.72 -10.71 1.88
C TRP A 122 -0.78 -11.60 2.68
N GLY A 123 -1.36 -12.65 3.24
CA GLY A 123 -0.66 -13.65 4.02
C GLY A 123 -0.92 -15.06 3.50
N GLN A 124 0.12 -15.89 3.48
CA GLN A 124 0.03 -17.31 3.17
C GLN A 124 0.60 -18.14 4.34
N SER A 125 -0.07 -19.25 4.65
CA SER A 125 0.33 -20.25 5.64
C SER A 125 0.91 -21.49 4.98
#